data_AF-A0A1H5FTA4-F1
#
_entry.id   AF-A0A1H5FTA4-F1
#
_cell.length_a   1.000
_cell.length_b   1.000
_cell.length_c   1.000
_cell.angle_alpha   90.00
_cell.angle_beta   90.00
_cell.angle_gamma   90.00
#
_symmetry.space_group_name_H-M   'P 1'
#
loop_
_entity.id
_entity.type
_entity.pdbx_description
1 polymer ?
#
loop_
_entity_poly.entity_id
_entity_poly.type
_entity_poly.pdbx_seq_one_letter_code
_entity_poly.pdbx_strand_id
1 'polypeptide(L)'
;MLFADSRRPTEHSRGTRVATTNDLKNGTVLNLDGQLWSVVEFQHVKPGKGPAFVRTKLKGVLSGKVVSKTFNAGVKVETANVDRRDMQYLYADGTGYVFMDTSDYEQLILPADIVGDAANFLLEGAEAIVALHEETPLYVELPTSVVMEITYTEPGLQGDRSSAGTKPATIETGYQIQVPLFVEAGTKVKVDTRSGDYLGRVND
;
A
#
# COMPACT_ATOMS: atom_id res chain seq x y z
N MET A 1 -16.49 -14.46 54.35
CA MET A 1 -16.80 -15.23 53.14
C MET A 1 -17.08 -14.18 52.06
N LEU A 2 -16.05 -13.66 51.37
CA LEU A 2 -15.65 -14.05 49.99
C LEU A 2 -16.91 -14.11 49.11
N PHE A 3 -17.14 -13.19 48.16
CA PHE A 3 -16.41 -13.05 46.91
C PHE A 3 -16.28 -11.59 46.47
N ALA A 4 -15.03 -11.14 46.22
CA ALA A 4 -14.75 -9.92 45.49
C ALA A 4 -14.49 -10.27 44.02
N ASP A 5 -15.23 -9.59 43.15
CA ASP A 5 -15.16 -9.66 41.69
C ASP A 5 -13.75 -9.29 41.18
N SER A 6 -13.09 -10.28 40.58
CA SER A 6 -11.78 -10.16 39.94
C SER A 6 -11.93 -9.47 38.59
N ARG A 7 -11.97 -8.14 38.58
CA ARG A 7 -11.70 -7.37 37.36
C ARG A 7 -10.21 -7.48 37.05
N ARG A 8 -9.85 -8.35 36.11
CA ARG A 8 -8.56 -8.29 35.43
C ARG A 8 -8.49 -6.96 34.68
N PRO A 9 -7.43 -6.17 34.80
CA PRO A 9 -7.24 -5.04 33.90
C PRO A 9 -6.98 -5.60 32.50
N THR A 10 -7.83 -5.24 31.53
CA THR A 10 -7.55 -5.48 30.11
C THR A 10 -6.43 -4.54 29.69
N GLU A 11 -5.20 -5.04 29.70
CA GLU A 11 -4.03 -4.33 29.22
C GLU A 11 -4.06 -4.25 27.68
N HIS A 12 -4.85 -3.31 27.13
CA HIS A 12 -4.65 -2.81 25.78
C HIS A 12 -3.59 -1.69 25.82
N SER A 13 -2.35 -2.06 26.16
CA SER A 13 -1.19 -1.21 25.90
C SER A 13 -0.68 -1.54 24.49
N ARG A 14 -1.35 -1.02 23.45
CA ARG A 14 -0.87 -1.14 22.07
C ARG A 14 -0.59 0.24 21.50
N GLY A 15 0.42 0.89 22.06
CA GLY A 15 1.05 2.07 21.51
C GLY A 15 2.56 1.96 21.69
N THR A 16 3.31 2.13 20.60
CA THR A 16 4.78 2.21 20.52
C THR A 16 5.59 1.25 21.43
N ARG A 17 6.19 0.21 20.85
CA ARG A 17 7.12 -0.67 21.59
C ARG A 17 8.53 -0.09 21.56
N VAL A 18 9.21 -0.06 22.70
CA VAL A 18 10.61 0.36 22.76
C VAL A 18 11.49 -0.87 22.50
N ALA A 19 12.28 -0.83 21.44
CA ALA A 19 13.29 -1.84 21.10
C ALA A 19 14.69 -1.20 21.12
N THR A 20 15.73 -1.98 20.87
CA THR A 20 17.08 -1.44 20.63
C THR A 20 17.48 -1.58 19.17
N THR A 21 18.46 -0.80 18.73
CA THR A 21 19.00 -0.89 17.36
C THR A 21 19.59 -2.26 17.03
N ASN A 22 19.92 -3.06 18.04
CA ASN A 22 20.38 -4.44 17.86
C ASN A 22 19.24 -5.41 17.48
N ASP A 23 17.99 -5.03 17.77
CA ASP A 23 16.80 -5.85 17.52
C ASP A 23 16.20 -5.61 16.12
N LEU A 24 16.77 -4.67 15.36
CA LEU A 24 16.27 -4.29 14.04
C LEU A 24 16.33 -5.47 13.07
N LYS A 25 15.24 -5.64 12.32
CA LYS A 25 15.11 -6.60 11.22
C LYS A 25 14.44 -5.91 10.04
N ASN A 26 14.65 -6.44 8.83
CA ASN A 26 13.87 -6.00 7.68
C ASN A 26 12.37 -6.13 7.96
N GLY A 27 11.59 -5.13 7.55
CA GLY A 27 10.16 -5.01 7.82
C GLY A 27 9.82 -4.37 9.17
N THR A 28 10.76 -4.22 10.10
CA THR A 28 10.51 -3.51 11.37
C THR A 28 10.09 -2.07 11.06
N VAL A 29 8.95 -1.61 11.60
CA VAL A 29 8.51 -0.22 11.46
C VAL A 29 8.95 0.58 12.68
N LEU A 30 9.68 1.66 12.43
CA LEU A 30 10.16 2.61 13.42
C LEU A 30 9.25 3.82 13.44
N ASN A 31 8.97 4.34 14.62
CA ASN A 31 8.44 5.68 14.79
C ASN A 31 9.62 6.62 15.02
N LEU A 32 9.91 7.50 14.05
CA LEU A 32 10.97 8.48 14.13
C LEU A 32 10.33 9.86 14.02
N ASP A 33 10.30 10.59 15.13
CA ASP A 33 9.75 11.96 15.21
C ASP A 33 8.28 12.03 14.73
N GLY A 34 7.48 11.03 15.08
CA GLY A 34 6.07 10.92 14.68
C GLY A 34 5.83 10.38 13.28
N GLN A 35 6.89 10.02 12.54
CA GLN A 35 6.79 9.45 11.21
C GLN A 35 7.11 7.95 11.22
N LEU A 36 6.33 7.16 10.48
CA LEU A 36 6.51 5.72 10.36
C LEU A 36 7.50 5.38 9.24
N TRP A 37 8.52 4.60 9.58
CA TRP A 37 9.59 4.19 8.67
C TRP A 37 9.83 2.68 8.73
N SER A 38 9.62 1.98 7.62
CA SER A 38 9.96 0.56 7.52
C SER A 38 11.44 0.36 7.23
N VAL A 39 12.10 -0.52 7.98
CA VAL A 39 13.48 -0.95 7.71
C VAL A 39 13.48 -1.84 6.47
N VAL A 40 14.04 -1.35 5.38
CA VAL A 40 14.22 -2.12 4.13
C VAL A 40 15.46 -3.00 4.22
N GLU A 41 16.52 -2.44 4.77
CA GLU A 41 17.82 -3.09 4.91
C GLU A 41 18.52 -2.56 6.17
N PHE A 42 19.28 -3.42 6.84
CA PHE A 42 20.17 -3.01 7.93
C PHE A 42 21.49 -3.77 7.90
N GLN A 43 22.54 -3.14 8.41
CA GLN A 43 23.87 -3.72 8.54
C GLN A 43 24.48 -3.33 9.88
N HIS A 44 24.78 -4.33 10.70
CA HIS A 44 25.58 -4.15 11.91
C HIS A 44 27.06 -4.05 11.54
N VAL A 45 27.73 -2.99 12.01
CA VAL A 45 29.15 -2.74 11.75
C VAL A 45 29.90 -2.67 13.08
N LYS A 46 30.91 -3.52 13.21
CA LYS A 46 31.90 -3.49 14.30
C LYS A 46 33.23 -3.03 13.70
N PRO A 47 33.57 -1.73 13.77
CA PRO A 47 34.81 -1.24 13.19
C PRO A 47 36.03 -1.73 14.00
N GLY A 48 37.19 -1.85 13.36
CA GLY A 48 38.44 -2.20 14.06
C GLY A 48 38.85 -1.17 15.13
N LYS A 49 38.35 0.07 15.03
CA LYS A 49 38.50 1.13 16.02
C LYS A 49 37.22 1.97 16.09
N GLY A 50 36.75 2.27 17.30
CA GLY A 50 35.54 3.07 17.55
C GLY A 50 34.31 2.25 17.96
N PRO A 51 33.18 2.91 18.29
CA PRO A 51 31.97 2.23 18.72
C PRO A 51 31.27 1.51 17.55
N ALA A 52 30.54 0.43 17.87
CA ALA A 52 29.71 -0.26 16.89
C ALA A 52 28.47 0.58 16.50
N PHE A 53 28.01 0.42 15.26
CA PHE A 53 26.85 1.12 14.74
C PHE A 53 26.03 0.25 13.79
N VAL A 54 24.80 0.65 13.51
CA VAL A 54 23.88 0.01 12.57
C VAL A 54 23.57 1.00 11.45
N ARG A 55 23.92 0.64 10.22
CA ARG A 55 23.47 1.35 9.01
C ARG A 55 22.11 0.81 8.61
N THR A 56 21.19 1.68 8.23
CA THR A 56 19.85 1.29 7.79
C THR A 56 19.47 2.02 6.52
N LYS A 57 18.70 1.34 5.68
CA LYS A 57 17.90 1.92 4.60
C LYS A 57 16.45 1.86 5.03
N LEU A 58 15.84 3.02 5.20
CA LEU A 58 14.49 3.18 5.71
C LEU A 58 13.58 3.67 4.57
N LYS A 59 12.36 3.11 4.47
CA LYS A 59 11.32 3.58 3.57
C LYS A 59 10.18 4.17 4.38
N GLY A 60 9.81 5.43 4.11
CA GLY A 60 8.66 6.07 4.75
C GLY A 60 7.40 5.29 4.40
N VAL A 61 6.61 4.91 5.40
CA VAL A 61 5.43 4.05 5.22
C VAL A 61 4.38 4.75 4.34
N LEU A 62 4.11 6.03 4.61
CA LEU A 62 3.17 6.85 3.83
C LEU A 62 3.83 7.48 2.60
N SER A 63 5.03 8.06 2.77
CA SER A 63 5.65 8.87 1.71
C SER A 63 6.36 8.05 0.64
N GLY A 64 6.63 6.76 0.89
CA GLY A 64 7.44 5.90 0.02
C GLY A 64 8.92 6.30 -0.10
N LYS A 65 9.32 7.45 0.45
CA LYS A 65 10.68 8.00 0.37
C LYS A 65 11.68 7.05 1.03
N VAL A 66 12.80 6.82 0.36
CA VAL A 66 13.88 5.99 0.89
C VAL A 66 15.02 6.87 1.40
N VAL A 67 15.46 6.64 2.62
CA VAL A 67 16.56 7.38 3.26
C VAL A 67 17.55 6.42 3.94
N SER A 68 18.80 6.84 4.02
CA SER A 68 19.83 6.12 4.79
C SER A 68 19.99 6.78 6.15
N LYS A 69 19.96 6.00 7.23
CA LYS A 69 20.18 6.48 8.60
C LYS A 69 21.14 5.56 9.34
N THR A 70 22.09 6.13 10.08
CA THR A 70 23.01 5.36 10.94
C THR A 70 22.65 5.60 12.39
N PHE A 71 22.58 4.51 13.16
CA PHE A 71 22.34 4.55 14.59
C PHE A 71 23.54 3.96 15.33
N ASN A 72 23.85 4.48 16.52
CA ASN A 72 24.77 3.78 17.42
C ASN A 72 24.15 2.43 17.84
N ALA A 73 24.98 1.40 17.99
CA ALA A 73 24.50 0.09 18.42
C ALA A 73 23.98 0.13 19.87
N GLY A 74 22.89 -0.58 20.15
CA GLY A 74 22.26 -0.65 21.47
C GLY A 74 21.43 0.57 21.89
N VAL A 75 21.24 1.57 21.02
CA VAL A 75 20.37 2.72 21.33
C VAL A 75 18.91 2.32 21.26
N LYS A 76 18.09 2.87 22.16
CA LYS A 76 16.64 2.67 22.15
C LYS A 76 16.01 3.31 20.92
N VAL A 77 15.07 2.60 20.31
CA VAL A 77 14.26 3.05 19.18
C VAL A 77 12.80 2.74 19.45
N GLU A 78 11.94 3.64 19.04
CA GLU A 78 10.50 3.45 19.07
C GLU A 78 10.07 2.65 17.84
N THR A 79 9.30 1.60 18.06
CA THR A 79 8.74 0.76 16.99
C THR A 79 7.22 0.86 17.00
N ALA A 80 6.64 0.74 15.82
CA ALA A 80 5.21 0.74 15.59
C ALA A 80 4.80 -0.58 14.92
N ASN A 81 3.56 -0.99 15.13
CA ASN A 81 2.96 -2.07 14.35
C ASN A 81 2.19 -1.45 13.19
N VAL A 82 2.43 -1.97 11.98
CA VAL A 82 1.59 -1.69 10.82
C VAL A 82 0.97 -3.02 10.42
N ASP A 83 -0.33 -3.14 10.67
CA ASP A 83 -1.10 -4.32 10.35
C ASP A 83 -1.56 -4.22 8.90
N ARG A 84 -1.25 -5.24 8.10
CA ARG A 84 -1.64 -5.31 6.69
C ARG A 84 -2.72 -6.38 6.57
N ARG A 85 -3.93 -5.96 6.20
CA ARG A 85 -5.10 -6.85 6.10
C ARG A 85 -5.49 -7.04 4.65
N ASP A 86 -5.72 -8.28 4.27
CA ASP A 86 -6.24 -8.64 2.95
C ASP A 86 -7.75 -8.37 2.92
N MET A 87 -8.15 -7.44 2.05
CA MET A 87 -9.48 -6.86 2.03
C MET A 87 -10.07 -6.92 0.62
N GLN A 88 -11.39 -6.96 0.56
CA GLN A 88 -12.15 -6.89 -0.68
C GLN A 88 -12.92 -5.57 -0.72
N TYR A 89 -12.75 -4.79 -1.78
CA TYR A 89 -13.57 -3.62 -2.02
C TYR A 89 -15.01 -4.03 -2.33
N LEU A 90 -15.98 -3.41 -1.64
CA LEU A 90 -17.40 -3.70 -1.82
C LEU A 90 -18.05 -2.67 -2.74
N TYR A 91 -18.10 -1.40 -2.32
CA TYR A 91 -18.76 -0.31 -3.04
C TYR A 91 -18.37 1.04 -2.43
N ALA A 92 -18.73 2.14 -3.09
CA ALA A 92 -18.65 3.49 -2.53
C ALA A 92 -20.03 3.93 -2.03
N ASP A 93 -20.12 4.42 -0.79
CA ASP A 93 -21.39 4.77 -0.14
C ASP A 93 -21.71 6.29 -0.20
N GLY A 94 -20.85 7.05 -0.89
CA GLY A 94 -20.90 8.52 -0.99
C GLY A 94 -20.15 9.26 0.12
N THR A 95 -19.81 8.58 1.23
CA THR A 95 -18.95 9.11 2.30
C THR A 95 -17.51 8.58 2.18
N GLY A 96 -17.34 7.39 1.64
CA GLY A 96 -16.06 6.77 1.38
C GLY A 96 -16.19 5.47 0.59
N TYR A 97 -15.14 4.66 0.67
CA TYR A 97 -15.02 3.37 0.01
C TYR A 97 -15.12 2.26 1.06
N VAL A 98 -16.09 1.37 0.90
CA VAL A 98 -16.33 0.27 1.84
C VAL A 98 -15.49 -0.94 1.43
N PHE A 99 -14.67 -1.42 2.36
CA PHE A 99 -13.88 -2.64 2.22
C PHE A 99 -14.33 -3.66 3.26
N MET A 100 -14.14 -4.94 2.97
CA MET A 100 -14.42 -6.05 3.86
C MET A 100 -13.16 -6.89 4.07
N ASP A 101 -12.82 -7.17 5.32
CA ASP A 101 -11.72 -8.06 5.66
C ASP A 101 -12.07 -9.49 5.21
N THR A 102 -11.15 -10.13 4.49
CA THR A 102 -11.39 -11.46 3.91
C THR A 102 -11.34 -12.59 4.95
N SER A 103 -10.82 -12.32 6.15
CA SER A 103 -10.62 -13.32 7.21
C SER A 103 -11.77 -13.36 8.23
N ASP A 104 -12.31 -12.21 8.60
CA ASP A 104 -13.37 -12.10 9.62
C ASP A 104 -14.64 -11.39 9.15
N TYR A 105 -14.67 -10.91 7.90
CA TYR A 105 -15.80 -10.21 7.27
C TYR A 105 -16.17 -8.87 7.92
N GLU A 106 -15.31 -8.29 8.75
CA GLU A 106 -15.50 -6.94 9.26
C GLU A 106 -15.38 -5.91 8.14
N GLN A 107 -16.26 -4.91 8.16
CA GLN A 107 -16.26 -3.84 7.16
C GLN A 107 -15.58 -2.58 7.68
N LEU A 108 -14.84 -1.91 6.80
CA LEU A 108 -14.16 -0.67 7.08
C LEU A 108 -14.44 0.33 5.97
N ILE A 109 -14.83 1.55 6.37
CA ILE A 109 -15.04 2.65 5.44
C ILE A 109 -13.75 3.47 5.39
N LEU A 110 -13.17 3.57 4.21
CA LEU A 110 -11.97 4.35 3.96
C LEU A 110 -12.30 5.68 3.27
N PRO A 111 -11.79 6.81 3.79
CA PRO A 111 -11.97 8.11 3.14
C PRO A 111 -11.16 8.17 1.84
N ALA A 112 -11.59 9.03 0.92
CA ALA A 112 -11.04 9.10 -0.43
C ALA A 112 -9.55 9.47 -0.49
N ASP A 113 -9.06 10.25 0.47
CA ASP A 113 -7.65 10.63 0.59
C ASP A 113 -6.74 9.45 0.99
N ILE A 114 -7.25 8.49 1.76
CA ILE A 114 -6.53 7.26 2.13
C ILE A 114 -6.52 6.26 0.97
N VAL A 115 -7.62 6.16 0.22
CA VAL A 115 -7.67 5.30 -0.97
C VAL A 115 -6.79 5.86 -2.08
N GLY A 116 -6.79 7.19 -2.26
CA GLY A 116 -5.94 7.87 -3.23
C GLY A 116 -6.13 7.36 -4.66
N ASP A 117 -5.03 7.26 -5.40
CA ASP A 117 -5.05 6.85 -6.81
C ASP A 117 -5.53 5.42 -7.04
N ALA A 118 -5.56 4.57 -6.00
CA ALA A 118 -6.14 3.23 -6.10
C ALA A 118 -7.61 3.28 -6.53
N ALA A 119 -8.34 4.34 -6.18
CA ALA A 119 -9.74 4.53 -6.56
C ALA A 119 -9.96 4.49 -8.08
N ASN A 120 -8.96 4.89 -8.87
CA ASN A 120 -9.00 4.85 -10.33
C ASN A 120 -9.12 3.43 -10.90
N PHE A 121 -8.82 2.41 -10.10
CA PHE A 121 -8.73 1.01 -10.50
C PHE A 121 -9.57 0.07 -9.62
N LEU A 122 -10.51 0.60 -8.84
CA LEU A 122 -11.38 -0.20 -7.98
C LEU A 122 -12.68 -0.59 -8.68
N LEU A 123 -12.88 -1.89 -8.85
CA LEU A 123 -14.15 -2.51 -9.22
C LEU A 123 -14.69 -3.29 -8.03
N GLU A 124 -16.01 -3.35 -7.87
CA GLU A 124 -16.62 -4.15 -6.81
C GLU A 124 -16.07 -5.59 -6.85
N GLY A 125 -15.66 -6.07 -5.68
CA GLY A 125 -15.00 -7.35 -5.53
C GLY A 125 -13.47 -7.34 -5.72
N ALA A 126 -12.86 -6.21 -6.04
CA ALA A 126 -11.40 -6.09 -6.17
C ALA A 126 -10.69 -6.37 -4.84
N GLU A 127 -9.62 -7.16 -4.90
CA GLU A 127 -8.74 -7.42 -3.77
C GLU A 127 -7.76 -6.27 -3.56
N ALA A 128 -7.50 -5.92 -2.30
CA ALA A 128 -6.56 -4.90 -1.89
C ALA A 128 -5.95 -5.24 -0.53
N ILE A 129 -4.77 -4.70 -0.26
CA ILE A 129 -4.21 -4.70 1.09
C ILE A 129 -4.49 -3.34 1.71
N VAL A 130 -5.13 -3.33 2.88
CA VAL A 130 -5.29 -2.12 3.69
C VAL A 130 -4.26 -2.16 4.81
N ALA A 131 -3.40 -1.14 4.87
CA ALA A 131 -2.44 -0.97 5.94
C ALA A 131 -3.05 -0.10 7.05
N LEU A 132 -3.00 -0.59 8.29
CA LEU A 132 -3.50 0.09 9.47
C LEU A 132 -2.39 0.28 10.50
N HIS A 133 -2.46 1.37 11.26
CA HIS A 133 -1.68 1.57 12.47
C HIS A 133 -2.63 1.94 13.60
N GLU A 134 -2.73 1.10 14.62
CA GLU A 134 -3.63 1.32 15.77
C GLU A 134 -5.09 1.56 15.29
N GLU A 135 -5.58 0.69 14.41
CA GLU A 135 -6.89 0.77 13.73
C GLU A 135 -7.07 2.00 12.82
N THR A 136 -6.09 2.91 12.74
CA THR A 136 -6.13 4.05 11.82
C THR A 136 -5.66 3.60 10.44
N PRO A 137 -6.48 3.72 9.39
CA PRO A 137 -6.05 3.41 8.03
C PRO A 137 -4.93 4.34 7.56
N LEU A 138 -3.93 3.77 6.91
CA LEU A 138 -2.77 4.49 6.40
C LEU A 138 -2.79 4.64 4.89
N TYR A 139 -3.00 3.54 4.17
CA TYR A 139 -3.06 3.49 2.71
C TYR A 139 -3.70 2.20 2.23
N VAL A 140 -4.15 2.23 0.98
CA VAL A 140 -4.60 1.05 0.21
C VAL A 140 -3.52 0.68 -0.80
N GLU A 141 -3.23 -0.60 -0.93
CA GLU A 141 -2.33 -1.16 -1.93
C GLU A 141 -3.07 -2.18 -2.78
N LEU A 142 -3.23 -1.89 -4.06
CA LEU A 142 -3.77 -2.84 -5.03
C LEU A 142 -2.69 -3.83 -5.50
N PRO A 143 -3.06 -4.96 -6.11
CA PRO A 143 -2.15 -5.75 -6.91
C PRO A 143 -1.38 -4.85 -7.88
N THR A 144 -0.11 -5.16 -8.16
CA THR A 144 0.76 -4.35 -9.03
C THR A 144 0.15 -4.09 -10.41
N SER A 145 -0.77 -4.96 -10.83
CA SER A 145 -1.52 -4.80 -12.05
C SER A 145 -2.91 -5.39 -11.91
N VAL A 146 -3.87 -4.77 -12.58
CA VAL A 146 -5.26 -5.21 -12.66
C VAL A 146 -5.68 -5.43 -14.11
N VAL A 147 -6.72 -6.21 -14.34
CA VAL A 147 -7.36 -6.36 -15.64
C VAL A 147 -8.55 -5.40 -15.69
N MET A 148 -8.63 -4.61 -16.76
CA MET A 148 -9.67 -3.61 -16.96
C MET A 148 -10.21 -3.72 -18.38
N GLU A 149 -11.52 -3.64 -18.54
CA GLU A 149 -12.16 -3.50 -19.84
C GLU A 149 -12.11 -2.04 -20.34
N ILE A 150 -11.74 -1.84 -21.61
CA ILE A 150 -11.88 -0.56 -22.28
C ILE A 150 -13.34 -0.33 -22.64
N THR A 151 -14.00 0.63 -21.98
CA THR A 151 -15.39 0.99 -22.27
C THR A 151 -15.51 1.97 -23.42
N TYR A 152 -14.50 2.83 -23.63
CA TYR A 152 -14.51 3.81 -24.71
C TYR A 152 -13.09 4.21 -25.16
N THR A 153 -12.88 4.33 -26.47
CA THR A 153 -11.70 4.96 -27.08
C THR A 153 -12.03 5.35 -28.52
N GLU A 154 -11.39 6.38 -29.07
CA GLU A 154 -11.58 6.74 -30.47
C GLU A 154 -10.99 5.67 -31.43
N PRO A 155 -11.54 5.52 -32.65
CA PRO A 155 -10.92 4.69 -33.69
C PRO A 155 -9.47 5.12 -33.94
N GLY A 156 -8.56 4.15 -34.11
CA GLY A 156 -7.19 4.47 -34.48
C GLY A 156 -7.14 5.19 -35.83
N LEU A 157 -6.33 6.25 -35.95
CA LEU A 157 -6.19 7.00 -37.20
C LEU A 157 -5.63 6.09 -38.31
N GLN A 158 -6.45 5.88 -39.36
CA GLN A 158 -6.11 5.03 -40.50
C GLN A 158 -5.02 5.71 -41.34
N GLY A 159 -3.75 5.36 -41.10
CA GLY A 159 -2.61 5.91 -41.84
C GLY A 159 -1.31 5.99 -41.05
N ASP A 160 -1.39 5.94 -39.72
CA ASP A 160 -0.21 6.06 -38.86
C ASP A 160 0.50 4.71 -38.63
N ARG A 161 0.87 4.04 -39.72
CA ARG A 161 1.56 2.72 -39.69
C ARG A 161 3.02 2.82 -39.22
N SER A 162 3.51 4.02 -38.91
CA SER A 162 4.92 4.29 -38.59
C SER A 162 5.17 4.89 -37.21
N SER A 163 4.15 5.31 -36.45
CA SER A 163 4.34 5.85 -35.10
C SER A 163 3.92 4.83 -34.03
N ALA A 164 4.78 4.65 -33.02
CA ALA A 164 4.42 4.01 -31.76
C ALA A 164 3.58 4.96 -30.90
N GLY A 165 2.48 5.46 -31.45
CA GLY A 165 1.58 6.40 -30.78
C GLY A 165 0.71 5.71 -29.73
N THR A 166 0.27 6.49 -28.75
CA THR A 166 -0.80 6.12 -27.82
C THR A 166 -2.02 7.00 -28.05
N LYS A 167 -3.18 6.49 -27.65
CA LYS A 167 -4.43 7.24 -27.59
C LYS A 167 -5.06 7.07 -26.21
N PRO A 168 -5.86 8.05 -25.74
CA PRO A 168 -6.62 7.89 -24.51
C PRO A 168 -7.70 6.82 -24.67
N ALA A 169 -7.90 6.03 -23.61
CA ALA A 169 -8.98 5.08 -23.48
C ALA A 169 -9.56 5.12 -22.06
N THR A 170 -10.89 5.06 -21.98
CA THR A 170 -11.63 5.01 -20.71
C THR A 170 -11.80 3.55 -20.32
N ILE A 171 -11.45 3.21 -19.09
CA ILE A 171 -11.68 1.89 -18.49
C ILE A 171 -13.03 1.85 -17.77
N GLU A 172 -13.47 0.66 -17.38
CA GLU A 172 -14.77 0.42 -16.71
C GLU A 172 -14.98 1.17 -15.39
N THR A 173 -13.91 1.60 -14.72
CA THR A 173 -14.01 2.51 -13.56
C THR A 173 -14.29 3.97 -13.94
N GLY A 174 -14.25 4.31 -15.24
CA GLY A 174 -14.33 5.68 -15.76
C GLY A 174 -12.98 6.41 -15.82
N TYR A 175 -11.91 5.82 -15.29
CA TYR A 175 -10.57 6.40 -15.38
C TYR A 175 -10.02 6.33 -16.81
N GLN A 176 -9.15 7.29 -17.18
CA GLN A 176 -8.55 7.34 -18.51
C GLN A 176 -7.07 6.93 -18.45
N ILE A 177 -6.69 5.99 -19.32
CA ILE A 177 -5.31 5.52 -19.49
C ILE A 177 -4.84 5.75 -20.94
N GLN A 178 -3.53 5.67 -21.16
CA GLN A 178 -2.94 5.67 -22.51
C GLN A 178 -2.79 4.23 -23.01
N VAL A 179 -3.32 3.96 -24.20
CA VAL A 179 -3.25 2.63 -24.84
C VAL A 179 -2.69 2.72 -26.27
N PRO A 180 -2.10 1.65 -26.83
CA PRO A 180 -1.71 1.62 -28.23
C PRO A 180 -2.87 1.90 -29.19
N LEU A 181 -2.58 2.46 -30.37
CA LEU A 181 -3.60 2.86 -31.36
C LEU A 181 -4.54 1.73 -31.80
N PHE A 182 -4.08 0.47 -31.74
CA PHE A 182 -4.85 -0.72 -32.14
C PHE A 182 -5.86 -1.19 -31.10
N VAL A 183 -5.84 -0.67 -29.86
CA VAL A 183 -6.79 -1.08 -28.82
C VAL A 183 -8.16 -0.52 -29.14
N GLU A 184 -9.20 -1.35 -28.99
CA GLU A 184 -10.59 -1.03 -29.29
C GLU A 184 -11.46 -1.22 -28.03
N ALA A 185 -12.65 -0.61 -28.02
CA ALA A 185 -13.62 -0.82 -26.96
C ALA A 185 -14.01 -2.31 -26.85
N GLY A 186 -14.34 -2.76 -25.63
CA GLY A 186 -14.58 -4.17 -25.29
C GLY A 186 -13.29 -4.99 -25.11
N THR A 187 -12.11 -4.42 -25.34
CA THR A 187 -10.83 -5.11 -25.09
C THR A 187 -10.52 -5.11 -23.61
N LYS A 188 -10.19 -6.27 -23.04
CA LYS A 188 -9.57 -6.37 -21.71
C LYS A 188 -8.07 -6.14 -21.78
N VAL A 189 -7.58 -5.24 -20.94
CA VAL A 189 -6.17 -4.86 -20.86
C VAL A 189 -5.65 -5.02 -19.44
N LYS A 190 -4.38 -5.36 -19.33
CA LYS A 190 -3.66 -5.35 -18.07
C LYS A 190 -3.06 -3.95 -17.87
N VAL A 191 -3.25 -3.37 -16.69
CA VAL A 191 -2.83 -2.00 -16.35
C VAL A 191 -1.97 -2.03 -15.09
N ASP A 192 -0.85 -1.31 -15.04
CA ASP A 192 -0.07 -1.10 -13.82
C ASP A 192 -0.82 -0.12 -12.90
N THR A 193 -1.15 -0.53 -11.68
CA THR A 193 -1.96 0.29 -10.75
C THR A 193 -1.19 1.46 -10.15
N ARG A 194 0.14 1.48 -10.28
CA ARG A 194 0.99 2.52 -9.68
C ARG A 194 1.25 3.67 -10.64
N SER A 195 1.23 3.41 -11.94
CA SER A 195 1.45 4.42 -12.99
C SER A 195 0.27 4.63 -13.92
N GLY A 196 -0.69 3.70 -13.97
CA GLY A 196 -1.75 3.69 -14.96
C GLY A 196 -1.30 3.23 -16.35
N ASP A 197 -0.09 2.67 -16.47
CA ASP A 197 0.47 2.26 -17.74
C ASP A 197 -0.20 0.99 -18.27
N TYR A 198 -0.48 0.98 -19.58
CA TYR A 198 -0.88 -0.23 -20.30
C TYR A 198 0.28 -1.26 -20.31
N LEU A 199 0.00 -2.49 -19.90
CA LEU A 199 0.96 -3.60 -19.86
C LEU A 199 0.73 -4.65 -20.96
N GLY A 200 -0.46 -4.69 -21.56
CA GLY A 200 -0.79 -5.68 -22.59
C GLY A 200 -2.29 -5.94 -22.70
N ARG A 201 -2.70 -6.57 -23.81
CA ARG A 201 -4.04 -7.18 -23.93
C ARG A 201 -4.06 -8.47 -23.13
N VAL A 202 -5.19 -8.77 -22.51
CA VAL A 202 -5.47 -10.10 -21.98
C VAL A 202 -6.13 -10.89 -23.10
N ASN A 203 -5.56 -12.06 -23.42
CA ASN A 203 -6.20 -13.04 -24.27
C ASN A 203 -6.81 -14.11 -23.36
N ASP A 204 -8.06 -14.44 -23.58
CA ASP A 204 -8.72 -15.57 -22.92
C ASP A 204 -8.12 -16.91 -23.37
#